data_AF-B7ULS7-F1
#
_entry.id   AF-B7ULS7-F1
#
_cell.length_a   1.000
_cell.length_b   1.000
_cell.length_c   1.000
_cell.angle_alpha   90.00
_cell.angle_beta   90.00
_cell.angle_gamma   90.00
#
_symmetry.space_group_name_H-M   'P 1'
#
loop_
_entity.id
_entity.type
_entity.pdbx_description
1 polymer ?
#
loop_
_entity_poly.entity_id
_entity_poly.type
_entity_poly.pdbx_seq_one_letter_code
_entity_poly.pdbx_strand_id
1 'polypeptide(L)'
;MVISRYGKITFKHFQDNPTWAAAAGYDFNYFDCLSVACIATTNVANNIIDEFLDFPDYQVRELPAFFVKVSVATALLFILLFAYPLLAVFVYVRCKHSQNEYSGEHTDITSQNMRVWLRRCQEKWGRSHG
;
A
#
# COMPACT_ATOMS: atom_id res chain seq x y z
N MET A 1 -7.01 6.04 -14.74
CA MET A 1 -8.34 5.41 -14.54
C MET A 1 -8.63 4.59 -15.76
N VAL A 2 -8.89 3.29 -15.61
CA VAL A 2 -9.13 2.38 -16.74
C VAL A 2 -10.52 1.78 -16.61
N ILE A 3 -11.26 1.75 -17.71
CA ILE A 3 -12.55 1.04 -17.79
C ILE A 3 -12.23 -0.41 -18.12
N SER A 4 -12.30 -1.27 -17.10
CA SER A 4 -12.14 -2.71 -17.25
C SER A 4 -13.49 -3.38 -17.53
N ARG A 5 -13.45 -4.63 -17.99
CA ARG A 5 -14.63 -5.50 -18.15
C ARG A 5 -15.42 -5.67 -16.84
N TYR A 6 -14.78 -5.45 -15.70
CA TYR A 6 -15.37 -5.56 -14.36
C TYR A 6 -15.90 -4.24 -13.79
N GLY A 7 -15.61 -3.12 -14.44
CA GLY A 7 -15.94 -1.78 -13.98
C GLY A 7 -14.75 -0.82 -13.98
N LYS A 8 -14.94 0.35 -13.38
CA LYS A 8 -13.92 1.41 -13.31
C LYS A 8 -12.82 1.04 -12.31
N ILE A 9 -11.61 0.80 -12.80
CA ILE A 9 -10.41 0.57 -11.99
C ILE A 9 -9.64 1.88 -11.84
N THR A 10 -9.19 2.13 -10.62
CA THR A 10 -8.49 3.37 -10.23
C THR A 10 -7.30 3.02 -9.36
N PHE A 11 -6.44 4.00 -9.13
CA PHE A 11 -5.30 3.87 -8.25
C PHE A 11 -5.68 3.41 -6.83
N LYS A 12 -6.86 3.78 -6.32
CA LYS A 12 -7.36 3.28 -5.02
C LYS A 12 -7.50 1.76 -4.99
N HIS A 13 -7.93 1.16 -6.09
CA HIS A 13 -8.01 -0.28 -6.22
C HIS A 13 -6.62 -0.90 -6.31
N PHE A 14 -5.68 -0.24 -6.99
CA PHE A 14 -4.28 -0.65 -7.04
C PHE A 14 -3.61 -0.62 -5.65
N GLN A 15 -3.93 0.37 -4.81
CA GLN A 15 -3.47 0.46 -3.43
C GLN A 15 -4.06 -0.64 -2.53
N ASP A 16 -5.31 -1.05 -2.76
CA ASP A 16 -5.93 -2.13 -1.98
C ASP A 16 -5.38 -3.51 -2.38
N ASN A 17 -5.29 -3.79 -3.69
CA ASN A 17 -4.73 -5.03 -4.19
C ASN A 17 -4.06 -4.82 -5.57
N PRO A 18 -2.72 -4.66 -5.61
CA PRO A 18 -2.01 -4.28 -6.83
C PRO A 18 -2.02 -5.39 -7.89
N THR A 19 -1.99 -6.66 -7.49
CA THR A 19 -2.00 -7.79 -8.44
C THR A 19 -3.37 -7.93 -9.12
N TRP A 20 -4.46 -7.80 -8.38
CA TRP A 20 -5.81 -7.87 -8.93
C TRP A 20 -6.15 -6.66 -9.80
N ALA A 21 -5.67 -5.48 -9.41
CA ALA A 21 -5.79 -4.28 -10.24
C ALA A 21 -5.01 -4.44 -11.56
N ALA A 22 -3.79 -4.97 -11.53
CA ALA A 22 -3.00 -5.27 -12.72
C ALA A 22 -3.68 -6.33 -13.62
N ALA A 23 -4.20 -7.40 -13.03
CA ALA A 23 -4.97 -8.43 -13.74
C ALA A 23 -6.26 -7.89 -14.37
N ALA A 24 -6.93 -6.93 -13.70
CA ALA A 24 -8.10 -6.25 -14.25
C ALA A 24 -7.76 -5.24 -15.37
N GLY A 25 -6.47 -5.05 -15.69
CA GLY A 25 -6.01 -4.16 -16.76
C GLY A 25 -5.68 -2.74 -16.31
N TYR A 26 -5.43 -2.51 -15.01
CA TYR A 26 -4.87 -1.23 -14.57
C TYR A 26 -3.46 -1.04 -15.12
N ASP A 27 -3.23 0.09 -15.78
CA ASP A 27 -1.91 0.49 -16.27
C ASP A 27 -1.09 1.06 -15.11
N PHE A 28 -0.11 0.29 -14.61
CA PHE A 28 0.69 0.63 -13.45
C PHE A 28 2.11 1.02 -13.86
N ASN A 29 2.64 2.03 -13.16
CA ASN A 29 4.03 2.46 -13.30
C ASN A 29 4.85 2.10 -12.06
N TYR A 30 6.18 2.23 -12.17
CA TYR A 30 7.09 2.05 -11.05
C TYR A 30 6.71 2.93 -9.84
N PHE A 31 6.29 4.19 -10.09
CA PHE A 31 5.85 5.09 -9.02
C PHE A 31 4.57 4.62 -8.32
N ASP A 32 3.66 3.93 -9.03
CA ASP A 32 2.49 3.33 -8.40
C ASP A 32 2.93 2.19 -7.48
N CYS A 33 3.84 1.33 -7.92
CA CYS A 33 4.41 0.27 -7.08
C CYS A 33 5.16 0.83 -5.87
N LEU A 34 5.90 1.93 -6.06
CA LEU A 34 6.59 2.63 -4.97
C LEU A 34 5.60 3.19 -3.96
N SER A 35 4.50 3.78 -4.40
CA SER A 35 3.46 4.29 -3.51
C SER A 35 2.85 3.20 -2.63
N VAL A 36 2.63 2.00 -3.18
CA VAL A 36 2.12 0.84 -2.43
C VAL A 36 3.15 0.37 -1.41
N ALA A 37 4.44 0.37 -1.77
CA ALA A 37 5.51 0.06 -0.83
C ALA A 37 5.58 1.08 0.32
N CYS A 38 5.34 2.37 0.05
CA CYS A 38 5.32 3.42 1.07
C CYS A 38 4.08 3.37 1.98
N ILE A 39 2.94 2.82 1.53
CA ILE A 39 1.75 2.68 2.39
C ILE A 39 2.03 1.71 3.56
N ALA A 40 2.87 0.70 3.35
CA ALA A 40 3.24 -0.26 4.39
C ALA A 40 3.92 0.40 5.61
N THR A 41 4.45 1.61 5.42
CA THR A 41 5.28 2.32 6.41
C THR A 41 4.61 3.56 6.99
N THR A 42 3.39 3.87 6.55
CA THR A 42 2.56 4.92 7.15
C THR A 42 2.42 4.71 8.66
N ASN A 43 2.33 3.45 9.12
CA ASN A 43 2.28 3.14 10.56
C ASN A 43 3.58 3.54 11.29
N VAL A 44 4.75 3.36 10.67
CA VAL A 44 6.04 3.74 11.28
C VAL A 44 6.15 5.26 11.37
N ALA A 45 5.74 5.97 10.31
CA ALA A 45 5.72 7.43 10.30
C ALA A 45 4.73 8.00 11.34
N ASN A 46 3.52 7.43 11.44
CA ASN A 46 2.52 7.85 12.42
C ASN A 46 3.01 7.62 13.85
N ASN A 47 3.59 6.45 14.16
CA ASN A 47 4.14 6.18 15.48
C ASN A 47 5.22 7.20 15.91
N ILE A 48 6.04 7.67 14.97
CA ILE A 48 7.03 8.72 15.25
C ILE A 48 6.35 10.05 15.55
N ILE A 49 5.35 10.42 14.74
CA ILE A 49 4.61 11.67 14.92
C ILE A 49 3.88 11.66 16.28
N ASP A 50 3.21 10.56 16.61
CA ASP A 50 2.51 10.40 17.89
C ASP A 50 3.48 10.52 19.06
N GLU A 51 4.64 9.84 19.01
CA GLU A 51 5.66 9.93 20.06
C GLU A 51 6.26 11.35 20.18
N PHE A 52 6.36 12.10 19.06
CA PHE A 52 6.77 13.51 19.08
C PHE A 52 5.70 14.44 19.66
N LEU A 53 4.41 14.14 19.44
CA LEU A 53 3.30 14.90 20.00
C LEU A 53 3.19 14.70 21.51
N ASP A 54 3.54 13.52 22.01
CA ASP A 54 3.56 13.18 23.43
C ASP A 54 4.82 13.70 24.16
N PHE A 55 5.84 14.18 23.43
CA PHE A 55 7.09 14.70 24.00
C PHE A 55 6.92 15.75 25.11
N PRO A 56 5.99 16.73 25.04
CA PRO A 56 5.81 17.74 26.08
C PRO A 56 5.42 17.16 27.45
N ASP A 57 4.82 15.97 27.48
CA ASP A 57 4.35 15.32 28.71
C ASP A 57 5.41 14.41 29.36
N TYR A 58 6.59 14.24 28.72
CA TYR A 58 7.66 13.39 29.21
C TYR A 58 8.35 13.95 30.46
N GLN A 59 8.51 13.09 31.47
CA GLN A 59 9.32 13.41 32.65
C GLN A 59 10.82 13.27 32.35
N VAL A 60 11.68 14.03 33.06
CA VAL A 60 13.14 14.03 32.85
C VAL A 60 13.78 12.64 32.97
N ARG A 61 13.18 11.75 33.77
CA ARG A 61 13.63 10.35 33.93
C ARG A 61 13.40 9.48 32.68
N GLU A 62 12.42 9.83 31.86
CA GLU A 62 11.97 9.05 30.71
C GLU A 62 12.63 9.51 29.39
N LEU A 63 13.30 10.68 29.41
CA LEU A 63 14.06 11.23 28.28
C LEU A 63 15.05 10.23 27.63
N PRO A 64 15.82 9.41 28.38
CA PRO A 64 16.72 8.45 27.74
C PRO A 64 15.98 7.42 26.87
N ALA A 65 14.80 6.97 27.31
CA ALA A 65 13.99 6.03 26.54
C ALA A 65 13.40 6.68 25.28
N PHE A 66 12.98 7.95 25.38
CA PHE A 66 12.52 8.75 24.25
C PHE A 66 13.59 8.86 23.15
N PHE A 67 14.84 9.23 23.49
CA PHE A 67 15.92 9.33 22.51
C PHE A 67 16.24 8.00 21.83
N VAL A 68 16.18 6.88 22.56
CA VAL A 68 16.36 5.54 21.98
C VAL A 68 15.23 5.22 21.00
N LYS A 69 13.97 5.47 21.36
CA LYS A 69 12.83 5.24 20.46
C LYS A 69 12.95 6.06 19.18
N VAL A 70 13.20 7.37 19.29
CA VAL A 70 13.31 8.27 18.14
C VAL A 70 14.49 7.88 17.25
N SER A 71 15.63 7.53 17.82
CA SER A 71 16.80 7.09 17.03
C SER A 71 16.56 5.77 16.30
N VAL A 72 15.96 4.78 16.96
CA VAL A 72 15.57 3.50 16.32
C VAL A 72 14.56 3.74 15.21
N ALA A 73 13.54 4.55 15.46
CA ALA A 73 12.50 4.83 14.47
C ALA A 73 13.06 5.61 13.26
N THR A 74 13.97 6.54 13.49
CA THR A 74 14.68 7.27 12.42
C THR A 74 15.58 6.33 11.61
N ALA A 75 16.31 5.43 12.28
CA ALA A 75 17.13 4.41 11.61
C ALA A 75 16.27 3.47 10.75
N LEU A 76 15.10 3.05 11.25
CA LEU A 76 14.14 2.26 10.50
C LEU A 76 13.63 3.00 9.25
N LEU A 77 13.25 4.28 9.36
CA LEU A 77 12.87 5.09 8.20
C LEU A 77 13.99 5.20 7.17
N PHE A 78 15.24 5.36 7.63
CA PHE A 78 16.40 5.42 6.77
C PHE A 78 16.65 4.09 6.04
N ILE A 79 16.57 2.96 6.74
CA ILE A 79 16.68 1.63 6.12
C ILE A 79 15.56 1.44 5.09
N LEU A 80 14.33 1.84 5.44
CA LEU A 80 13.18 1.73 4.58
C LEU A 80 13.33 2.56 3.30
N LEU A 81 13.98 3.74 3.35
CA LEU A 81 14.29 4.55 2.17
C LEU A 81 15.01 3.76 1.08
N PHE A 82 15.95 2.90 1.46
CA PHE A 82 16.69 2.03 0.53
C PHE A 82 15.96 0.72 0.23
N ALA A 83 15.08 0.26 1.11
CA ALA A 83 14.26 -0.92 0.88
C ALA A 83 13.10 -0.65 -0.09
N TYR A 84 12.53 0.56 -0.13
CA TYR A 84 11.36 0.85 -0.98
C TYR A 84 11.62 0.64 -2.47
N PRO A 85 12.77 1.05 -3.06
CA PRO A 85 13.04 0.75 -4.46
C PRO A 85 13.02 -0.76 -4.75
N LEU A 86 13.57 -1.58 -3.85
CA LEU A 86 13.58 -3.04 -4.00
C LEU A 86 12.17 -3.62 -3.88
N LEU A 87 11.38 -3.15 -2.91
CA LEU A 87 9.98 -3.55 -2.75
C LEU A 87 9.12 -3.13 -3.95
N ALA A 88 9.36 -1.93 -4.49
CA ALA A 88 8.67 -1.44 -5.69
C ALA A 88 8.96 -2.32 -6.90
N VAL A 89 10.23 -2.71 -7.11
CA VAL A 89 10.61 -3.67 -8.16
C VAL A 89 9.91 -5.02 -7.94
N PHE A 90 9.87 -5.52 -6.71
CA PHE A 90 9.19 -6.77 -6.39
C PHE A 90 7.69 -6.71 -6.72
N VAL A 91 7.00 -5.65 -6.29
CA VAL A 91 5.58 -5.43 -6.60
C VAL A 91 5.38 -5.32 -8.11
N TYR A 92 6.26 -4.60 -8.82
CA TYR A 92 6.19 -4.47 -10.28
C TYR A 92 6.28 -5.83 -10.98
N VAL A 93 7.25 -6.67 -10.61
CA VAL A 93 7.41 -8.02 -11.18
C VAL A 93 6.16 -8.87 -10.91
N ARG A 94 5.61 -8.82 -9.69
CA ARG A 94 4.38 -9.57 -9.36
C ARG A 94 3.16 -9.08 -10.15
N CYS A 95 3.00 -7.77 -10.30
CA CYS A 95 1.91 -7.19 -11.08
C CYS A 95 2.02 -7.59 -12.55
N LYS A 96 3.24 -7.57 -13.11
CA LYS A 96 3.48 -7.97 -14.50
C LYS A 96 3.25 -9.46 -14.73
N HIS A 97 3.67 -10.30 -13.79
CA HIS A 97 3.38 -11.73 -13.83
C HIS A 97 1.87 -11.99 -13.80
N SER A 98 1.14 -11.35 -12.89
CA SER A 98 -0.31 -11.48 -12.79
C SER A 98 -1.03 -10.94 -14.03
N GLN A 99 -0.58 -9.82 -14.59
CA GLN A 99 -1.15 -9.30 -15.85
C GLN A 99 -1.00 -10.32 -16.98
N ASN A 100 0.14 -11.00 -17.09
CA ASN A 100 0.36 -12.03 -18.10
C ASN A 100 -0.49 -13.28 -17.84
N GLU A 101 -0.53 -13.76 -16.59
CA GLU A 101 -1.32 -14.94 -16.21
C GLU A 101 -2.82 -14.77 -16.49
N TYR A 102 -3.35 -13.57 -16.20
CA TYR A 102 -4.76 -13.24 -16.39
C TYR A 102 -5.02 -12.53 -17.73
N SER A 103 -4.05 -12.46 -18.65
CA SER A 103 -4.28 -11.89 -19.99
C SER A 103 -5.11 -12.79 -20.91
N GLY A 104 -5.24 -14.08 -20.57
CA GLY A 104 -5.89 -15.11 -21.37
C GLY A 104 -7.39 -15.27 -21.13
N GLU A 105 -7.89 -16.49 -21.34
CA GLU A 105 -9.30 -16.82 -21.15
C GLU A 105 -9.67 -16.78 -19.67
N HIS A 106 -10.62 -15.91 -19.32
CA HIS A 106 -11.04 -15.72 -17.93
C HIS A 106 -12.14 -16.71 -17.59
N THR A 107 -11.94 -17.47 -16.51
CA THR A 107 -13.01 -18.30 -15.96
C THR A 107 -14.12 -17.43 -15.36
N ASP A 108 -15.35 -17.95 -15.35
CA ASP A 108 -16.49 -17.30 -14.69
C ASP A 108 -16.22 -17.05 -13.20
N ILE A 109 -15.46 -17.94 -12.55
CA ILE A 109 -15.09 -17.84 -11.14
C ILE A 109 -14.18 -16.62 -10.90
N THR A 110 -13.13 -16.46 -11.71
CA THR A 110 -12.23 -15.30 -11.62
C THR A 110 -12.99 -14.00 -11.80
N SER A 111 -13.90 -13.98 -12.78
CA SER A 111 -14.75 -12.83 -13.07
C SER A 111 -15.69 -12.48 -11.92
N GLN A 112 -16.30 -13.49 -11.27
CA GLN A 112 -17.13 -13.30 -10.10
C GLN A 112 -16.32 -12.75 -8.92
N ASN A 113 -15.15 -13.33 -8.66
CA ASN A 113 -14.26 -12.89 -7.58
C ASN A 113 -13.81 -11.44 -7.74
N MET A 114 -13.41 -11.04 -8.96
CA MET A 114 -13.04 -9.65 -9.26
C MET A 114 -14.18 -8.67 -9.01
N ARG A 115 -15.42 -9.01 -9.39
CA ARG A 115 -16.59 -8.15 -9.10
C ARG A 115 -16.86 -8.03 -7.60
N VAL A 116 -16.73 -9.12 -6.85
CA VAL A 116 -16.90 -9.11 -5.38
C VAL A 116 -15.83 -8.24 -4.72
N TRP A 117 -14.57 -8.36 -5.15
CA TRP A 117 -13.48 -7.52 -4.65
C TRP A 117 -13.72 -6.05 -4.94
N LEU A 118 -14.11 -5.67 -6.17
CA LEU A 118 -14.40 -4.28 -6.51
C LEU A 118 -15.48 -3.68 -5.60
N ARG A 119 -16.55 -4.44 -5.34
CA ARG A 119 -17.61 -4.01 -4.43
C ARG A 119 -17.08 -3.80 -3.00
N ARG A 120 -16.31 -4.76 -2.47
CA ARG A 120 -15.71 -4.66 -1.12
C ARG A 120 -14.75 -3.48 -1.01
N CYS A 121 -13.95 -3.24 -2.06
CA CYS A 121 -13.05 -2.09 -2.11
C CYS A 121 -13.85 -0.78 -2.04
N GLN A 122 -14.93 -0.65 -2.81
CA GLN A 122 -15.82 0.51 -2.75
C GLN A 122 -16.44 0.71 -1.37
N GLU A 123 -16.92 -0.36 -0.72
CA GLU A 123 -17.47 -0.31 0.63
C GLU A 123 -16.43 0.14 1.68
N LYS A 124 -15.20 -0.39 1.59
CA LYS A 124 -14.10 -0.05 2.51
C LYS A 124 -13.75 1.44 2.44
N TRP A 125 -13.60 1.97 1.23
CA TRP A 125 -13.30 3.39 1.03
C TRP A 125 -14.50 4.31 1.27
N GLY A 126 -15.73 3.83 1.05
CA GLY A 126 -16.96 4.56 1.39
C GLY A 126 -17.18 4.69 2.89
N ARG A 127 -16.79 3.68 3.68
CA ARG A 127 -16.84 3.73 5.16
C ARG A 127 -15.71 4.56 5.78
N SER A 128 -14.58 4.70 5.11
CA SER A 128 -13.43 5.46 5.63
C SER A 128 -13.62 6.99 5.57
N HIS A 129 -14.71 7.49 5.00
CA HIS A 129 -15.02 8.93 4.84
C HIS A 129 -16.43 9.30 5.39
N GLY A 130 -17.02 8.41 6.20
CA GLY A 130 -18.31 8.63 6.87
C GLY A 130 -18.14 8.78 8.37
#